data_AF-A0A7Y4VDE7-F1
#
_entry.id   AF-A0A7Y4VDE7-F1
#
_cell.length_a   1.000
_cell.length_b   1.000
_cell.length_c   1.000
_cell.angle_alpha   90.00
_cell.angle_beta   90.00
_cell.angle_gamma   90.00
#
_symmetry.space_group_name_H-M   'P 1'
#
loop_
_entity.id
_entity.type
_entity.pdbx_description
1 polymer ?
#
loop_
_entity_poly.entity_id
_entity_poly.type
_entity_poly.pdbx_seq_one_letter_code
_entity_poly.pdbx_strand_id
1 'polypeptide(L)'
;MRARLLLPEQKLRDFVWSSWPEYLKPPEQRPRWLRVDRLLGEPGIPKDSEAGRGQLEQYLETRRAQEDDEEFKPIRRGWCLGDEIFRKELLESVHTRATESHHAETRRETTEEKARRILNEELDKLGWTGAELARRAKGDARKICIAQRLRAETAVTLKWIAAELNMGTWTHVANRLQNAKGKTEPNNQHELTFV
;
A
#
# COMPACT_ATOMS: atom_id res chain seq x y z
N MET A 1 -18.70 7.42 -1.87
CA MET A 1 -19.22 7.01 -3.19
C MET A 1 -18.23 7.38 -4.29
N ARG A 2 -17.40 6.44 -4.75
CA ARG A 2 -16.59 6.61 -5.98
C ARG A 2 -17.30 5.84 -7.08
N ALA A 3 -17.59 6.54 -8.19
CA ALA A 3 -18.20 6.09 -9.45
C ALA A 3 -19.72 6.32 -9.72
N ARG A 4 -20.60 6.62 -8.73
CA ARG A 4 -22.05 6.91 -8.96
C ARG A 4 -22.73 5.97 -9.98
N LEU A 5 -22.32 4.69 -10.03
CA LEU A 5 -22.83 3.74 -11.03
C LEU A 5 -24.23 3.24 -10.69
N LEU A 6 -24.62 3.34 -9.42
CA LEU A 6 -25.95 3.14 -8.90
C LEU A 6 -26.23 4.21 -7.85
N LEU A 7 -27.44 4.76 -7.87
CA LEU A 7 -27.96 5.53 -6.75
C LEU A 7 -28.36 4.58 -5.59
N PRO A 8 -28.38 5.04 -4.33
CA PRO A 8 -28.81 4.23 -3.20
C PRO A 8 -30.22 3.63 -3.38
N GLU A 9 -31.09 4.36 -4.08
CA GLU A 9 -32.50 4.00 -4.31
C GLU A 9 -32.69 3.09 -5.53
N GLN A 10 -31.67 2.96 -6.38
CA GLN A 10 -31.72 2.07 -7.55
C GLN A 10 -31.43 0.64 -7.15
N LYS A 11 -32.15 -0.31 -7.76
CA LYS A 11 -31.95 -1.73 -7.49
C LYS A 11 -30.63 -2.20 -8.11
N LEU A 12 -30.02 -3.22 -7.50
CA LEU A 12 -28.80 -3.84 -7.96
C LEU A 12 -28.95 -4.38 -9.39
N ARG A 13 -30.15 -4.84 -9.77
CA ARG A 13 -30.46 -5.32 -11.13
C ARG A 13 -30.24 -4.26 -12.24
N ASP A 14 -30.23 -2.99 -11.88
CA ASP A 14 -30.02 -1.89 -12.81
C ASP A 14 -28.52 -1.66 -13.08
N PHE A 15 -27.63 -2.34 -12.34
CA PHE A 15 -26.19 -2.26 -12.52
C PHE A 15 -25.68 -3.16 -13.64
N VAL A 16 -25.76 -2.63 -14.86
CA VAL A 16 -25.40 -3.29 -16.11
C VAL A 16 -23.92 -3.73 -16.23
N TRP A 17 -23.03 -3.21 -15.40
CA TRP A 17 -21.60 -3.58 -15.40
C TRP A 17 -21.28 -4.77 -14.50
N SER A 18 -22.30 -5.41 -13.94
CA SER A 18 -22.16 -6.65 -13.19
C SER A 18 -22.82 -7.82 -13.91
N SER A 19 -22.42 -9.04 -13.55
CA SER A 19 -23.11 -10.26 -13.98
C SER A 19 -24.42 -10.50 -13.21
N TRP A 20 -24.78 -9.63 -12.26
CA TRP A 20 -25.96 -9.80 -11.41
C TRP A 20 -27.28 -9.95 -12.20
N PRO A 21 -27.57 -9.12 -13.22
CA PRO A 21 -28.81 -9.26 -14.00
C PRO A 21 -28.92 -10.63 -14.70
N GLU A 22 -27.80 -11.28 -15.02
CA GLU A 22 -27.82 -12.61 -15.65
C GLU A 22 -28.39 -13.69 -14.71
N TYR A 23 -28.19 -13.56 -13.39
CA TYR A 23 -28.72 -14.53 -12.41
C TYR A 23 -30.25 -14.47 -12.28
N LEU A 24 -30.87 -13.35 -12.66
CA LEU A 24 -32.33 -13.16 -12.60
C LEU A 24 -33.05 -13.68 -13.85
N LYS A 25 -32.33 -13.92 -14.95
CA LYS A 25 -32.90 -14.46 -16.20
C LYS A 25 -33.38 -15.91 -16.03
N PRO A 26 -34.29 -16.41 -16.88
CA PRO A 26 -34.58 -17.84 -16.94
C PRO A 26 -33.36 -18.63 -17.45
N PRO A 27 -33.22 -19.93 -17.12
CA PRO A 27 -32.07 -20.74 -17.50
C PRO A 27 -31.78 -20.74 -19.01
N GLU A 28 -32.82 -20.68 -19.83
CA GLU A 28 -32.74 -20.67 -21.30
C GLU A 28 -32.05 -19.42 -21.87
N GLN A 29 -32.10 -18.31 -21.14
CA GLN A 29 -31.52 -17.02 -21.56
C GLN A 29 -30.15 -16.76 -20.91
N ARG A 30 -29.66 -17.67 -20.06
CA ARG A 30 -28.40 -17.50 -19.34
C ARG A 30 -27.21 -18.07 -20.12
N PRO A 31 -26.01 -17.49 -19.94
CA PRO A 31 -24.79 -18.12 -20.40
C PRO A 31 -24.63 -19.52 -19.78
N ARG A 32 -24.29 -20.53 -20.60
CA ARG A 32 -24.21 -21.95 -20.17
C ARG A 32 -23.18 -22.20 -19.06
N TRP A 33 -22.19 -21.32 -18.93
CA TRP A 33 -21.15 -21.41 -17.90
C TRP A 33 -21.59 -20.81 -16.55
N LEU A 34 -22.73 -20.12 -16.48
CA LEU A 34 -23.20 -19.45 -15.27
C LEU A 34 -23.86 -20.46 -14.32
N ARG A 35 -23.15 -20.83 -13.25
CA ARG A 35 -23.66 -21.74 -12.22
C ARG A 35 -24.45 -20.96 -11.16
N VAL A 36 -25.71 -21.33 -10.98
CA VAL A 36 -26.65 -20.64 -10.08
C VAL A 36 -26.93 -21.45 -8.81
N ASP A 37 -26.65 -22.76 -8.82
CA ASP A 37 -26.91 -23.69 -7.69
C ASP A 37 -26.31 -23.21 -6.37
N ARG A 38 -25.02 -22.81 -6.39
CA ARG A 38 -24.30 -22.35 -5.19
C ARG A 38 -24.85 -21.02 -4.69
N LEU A 39 -25.22 -20.12 -5.60
CA LEU A 39 -25.74 -18.80 -5.25
C LEU A 39 -27.14 -18.88 -4.63
N LEU A 40 -28.01 -19.74 -5.18
CA LEU A 40 -29.33 -20.00 -4.61
C LEU A 40 -29.25 -20.82 -3.31
N GLY A 41 -28.25 -21.72 -3.21
CA GLY A 41 -28.07 -22.55 -2.02
C GLY A 41 -27.65 -21.78 -0.77
N GLU A 42 -26.96 -20.63 -0.89
CA GLU A 42 -26.53 -19.82 0.26
C GLU A 42 -27.71 -19.29 1.09
N PRO A 43 -28.76 -18.67 0.50
CA PRO A 43 -29.98 -18.32 1.22
C PRO A 43 -30.95 -19.51 1.40
N GLY A 44 -30.57 -20.73 0.99
CA GLY A 44 -31.40 -21.93 1.13
C GLY A 44 -32.55 -22.03 0.11
N ILE A 45 -32.44 -21.38 -1.05
CA ILE A 45 -33.48 -21.42 -2.09
C ILE A 45 -33.40 -22.77 -2.82
N PRO A 46 -34.44 -23.61 -2.74
CA PRO A 46 -34.34 -25.02 -3.16
C PRO A 46 -34.41 -25.21 -4.68
N LYS A 47 -34.92 -24.22 -5.41
CA LYS A 47 -35.16 -24.33 -6.85
C LYS A 47 -34.93 -23.01 -7.56
N ASP A 48 -34.29 -23.10 -8.71
CA ASP A 48 -34.22 -22.04 -9.70
C ASP A 48 -35.56 -21.87 -10.43
N SER A 49 -36.53 -21.31 -9.72
CA SER A 49 -37.82 -20.88 -10.25
C SER A 49 -37.87 -19.36 -10.35
N GLU A 50 -38.88 -18.81 -11.03
CA GLU A 50 -39.12 -17.37 -11.02
C GLU A 50 -39.28 -16.83 -9.60
N ALA A 51 -40.06 -17.52 -8.76
CA ALA A 51 -40.20 -17.19 -7.34
C ALA A 51 -38.88 -17.27 -6.57
N GLY A 52 -38.05 -18.29 -6.85
CA GLY A 52 -36.73 -18.44 -6.24
C GLY A 52 -35.79 -17.30 -6.60
N ARG A 53 -35.77 -16.87 -7.87
CA ARG A 53 -34.97 -15.72 -8.32
C ARG A 53 -35.46 -14.41 -7.70
N GLY A 54 -36.77 -14.24 -7.52
CA GLY A 54 -37.34 -13.11 -6.79
C GLY A 54 -36.93 -13.07 -5.32
N GLN A 55 -36.90 -14.22 -4.64
CA GLN A 55 -36.41 -14.32 -3.26
C GLN A 55 -34.91 -13.98 -3.17
N LEU A 56 -34.11 -14.43 -4.15
CA LEU A 56 -32.68 -14.09 -4.22
C LEU A 56 -32.47 -12.58 -4.40
N GLU A 57 -33.25 -11.94 -5.28
CA GLU A 57 -33.22 -10.48 -5.46
C GLU A 57 -33.54 -9.76 -4.14
N GLN A 58 -34.60 -10.17 -3.45
CA GLN A 58 -34.99 -9.57 -2.18
C GLN A 58 -33.96 -9.78 -1.07
N TYR A 59 -33.37 -10.98 -0.99
CA TYR A 59 -32.33 -11.30 -0.01
C TYR A 59 -31.12 -10.38 -0.18
N LEU A 60 -30.63 -10.21 -1.42
CA LEU A 60 -29.47 -9.38 -1.68
C LEU A 60 -29.74 -7.89 -1.46
N GLU A 61 -30.92 -7.38 -1.82
CA GLU A 61 -31.28 -5.98 -1.50
C GLU A 61 -31.41 -5.76 0.01
N THR A 62 -31.93 -6.75 0.75
CA THR A 62 -32.01 -6.68 2.21
C THR A 62 -30.60 -6.65 2.83
N ARG A 63 -29.69 -7.50 2.35
CA ARG A 63 -28.29 -7.51 2.78
C ARG A 63 -27.61 -6.18 2.48
N ARG A 64 -27.77 -5.65 1.26
CA ARG A 64 -27.24 -4.35 0.85
C ARG A 64 -27.76 -3.21 1.73
N ALA A 65 -29.02 -3.23 2.13
CA ALA A 65 -29.60 -2.23 3.03
C ALA A 65 -29.08 -2.34 4.47
N GLN A 66 -28.64 -3.52 4.88
CA GLN A 66 -28.06 -3.80 6.21
C GLN A 66 -26.55 -3.58 6.28
N GLU A 67 -25.86 -3.40 5.15
CA GLU A 67 -24.42 -3.19 5.14
C GLU A 67 -24.06 -1.88 5.87
N ASP A 68 -23.40 -2.03 7.01
CA ASP A 68 -22.84 -0.91 7.74
C ASP A 68 -21.51 -0.50 7.09
N ASP A 69 -21.41 0.77 6.70
CA ASP A 69 -20.24 1.33 6.04
C ASP A 69 -18.97 1.23 6.92
N GLU A 70 -19.15 1.12 8.25
CA GLU A 70 -18.09 0.92 9.23
C GLU A 70 -17.38 -0.44 9.10
N GLU A 71 -18.11 -1.53 8.86
CA GLU A 71 -17.54 -2.89 8.75
C GLU A 71 -16.57 -3.01 7.57
N PHE A 72 -16.83 -2.24 6.50
CA PHE A 72 -16.01 -2.23 5.30
C PHE A 72 -14.87 -1.21 5.32
N LYS A 73 -14.73 -0.37 6.35
CA LYS A 73 -13.62 0.59 6.44
C LYS A 73 -12.23 -0.05 6.32
N PRO A 74 -11.93 -1.19 7.00
CA PRO A 74 -10.65 -1.87 6.87
C PRO A 74 -10.41 -2.41 5.46
N ILE A 75 -11.47 -2.84 4.75
CA ILE A 75 -11.39 -3.34 3.38
C ILE A 75 -11.19 -2.20 2.38
N ARG A 76 -11.87 -1.07 2.59
CA ARG A 76 -11.85 0.09 1.69
C ARG A 76 -10.59 0.95 1.84
N ARG A 77 -10.00 0.98 3.03
CA ARG A 77 -8.82 1.81 3.35
C ARG A 77 -7.58 1.01 3.68
N GLY A 78 -7.73 -0.25 4.11
CA GLY A 78 -6.61 -1.15 4.33
C GLY A 78 -6.27 -1.93 3.06
N TRP A 79 -5.01 -2.36 2.97
CA TRP A 79 -4.51 -3.18 1.87
C TRP A 79 -4.54 -4.68 2.20
N CYS A 80 -4.84 -5.03 3.45
CA CYS A 80 -4.84 -6.40 3.97
C CYS A 80 -6.04 -6.59 4.90
N LEU A 81 -6.94 -7.51 4.52
CA LEU A 81 -8.04 -8.00 5.32
C LEU A 81 -7.61 -9.30 5.99
N GLY A 82 -7.50 -9.29 7.31
CA GLY A 82 -7.05 -10.45 8.11
C GLY A 82 -6.31 -10.02 9.37
N ASP A 83 -5.78 -11.01 10.08
CA ASP A 83 -5.00 -10.81 11.30
C ASP A 83 -3.59 -10.26 11.02
N GLU A 84 -2.95 -9.67 12.03
CA GLU A 84 -1.62 -9.08 11.93
C GLU A 84 -0.52 -10.11 11.61
N ILE A 85 -0.69 -11.37 12.03
CA ILE A 85 0.19 -12.48 11.66
C ILE A 85 0.10 -12.75 10.16
N PHE A 86 -1.11 -12.85 9.61
CA PHE A 86 -1.34 -13.05 8.18
C PHE A 86 -0.77 -11.89 7.34
N ARG A 87 -0.86 -10.66 7.84
CA ARG A 87 -0.23 -9.50 7.21
C ARG A 87 1.29 -9.65 7.11
N LYS A 88 1.95 -10.10 8.18
CA LYS A 88 3.41 -10.32 8.20
C LYS A 88 3.83 -11.42 7.23
N GLU A 89 3.13 -12.55 7.22
CA GLU A 89 3.38 -13.65 6.28
C GLU A 89 3.24 -13.20 4.82
N LEU A 90 2.23 -12.38 4.52
CA LEU A 90 2.01 -11.85 3.18
C LEU A 90 3.15 -10.91 2.75
N LEU A 91 3.63 -10.04 3.64
CA LEU A 91 4.76 -9.13 3.35
C LEU A 91 6.06 -9.88 3.08
N GLU A 92 6.35 -10.93 3.87
CA GLU A 92 7.53 -11.78 3.65
C GLU A 92 7.49 -12.43 2.25
N SER A 93 6.32 -12.90 1.81
CA SER A 93 6.15 -13.51 0.49
C SER A 93 6.31 -12.53 -0.69
N VAL A 94 5.95 -11.26 -0.50
CA VAL A 94 5.95 -10.23 -1.56
C VAL A 94 7.38 -9.76 -1.89
N HIS A 95 8.30 -9.76 -0.92
CA HIS A 95 9.70 -9.39 -1.16
C HIS A 95 10.39 -10.27 -2.21
N THR A 96 9.91 -11.49 -2.42
CA THR A 96 10.41 -12.43 -3.44
C THR A 96 9.92 -12.16 -4.87
N ARG A 97 8.89 -11.31 -5.08
CA ARG A 97 8.18 -11.21 -6.38
C ARG A 97 7.86 -9.79 -6.86
N ALA A 98 8.54 -8.76 -6.37
CA ALA A 98 8.20 -7.37 -6.70
C ALA A 98 8.24 -7.06 -8.22
N THR A 99 7.07 -6.96 -8.84
CA THR A 99 6.83 -6.37 -10.18
C THR A 99 6.07 -5.04 -10.07
N GLU A 100 6.18 -4.23 -11.11
CA GLU A 100 6.02 -2.76 -11.17
C GLU A 100 4.64 -2.14 -10.82
N SER A 101 3.67 -2.90 -10.31
CA SER A 101 2.28 -2.43 -10.19
C SER A 101 1.72 -2.49 -8.77
N HIS A 102 2.17 -1.62 -7.86
CA HIS A 102 1.58 -1.54 -6.50
C HIS A 102 1.25 -0.11 -6.02
N HIS A 103 0.12 -0.02 -5.31
CA HIS A 103 -0.49 1.18 -4.72
C HIS A 103 0.49 1.97 -3.82
N ALA A 104 0.37 3.30 -3.83
CA ALA A 104 1.31 4.22 -3.20
C ALA A 104 1.42 4.09 -1.66
N GLU A 105 0.36 3.67 -0.97
CA GLU A 105 0.35 3.50 0.49
C GLU A 105 1.15 2.25 0.91
N THR A 106 0.94 1.11 0.21
CA THR A 106 1.73 -0.12 0.39
C THR A 106 3.21 0.14 0.11
N ARG A 107 3.55 0.99 -0.88
CA ARG A 107 4.95 1.41 -1.10
C ARG A 107 5.49 2.19 0.08
N ARG A 108 4.73 3.10 0.70
CA ARG A 108 5.23 3.90 1.83
C ARG A 108 5.55 3.03 3.03
N GLU A 109 4.63 2.17 3.45
CA GLU A 109 4.84 1.27 4.58
C GLU A 109 6.03 0.33 4.32
N THR A 110 6.05 -0.34 3.16
CA THR A 110 7.18 -1.22 2.77
C THR A 110 8.51 -0.47 2.62
N THR A 111 8.49 0.78 2.16
CA THR A 111 9.69 1.60 1.98
C THR A 111 10.22 2.10 3.32
N GLU A 112 9.36 2.50 4.25
CA GLU A 112 9.75 2.90 5.60
C GLU A 112 10.27 1.71 6.41
N GLU A 113 9.66 0.54 6.29
CA GLU A 113 10.17 -0.69 6.93
C GLU A 113 11.55 -1.09 6.40
N LYS A 114 11.74 -1.06 5.07
CA LYS A 114 13.05 -1.28 4.46
C LYS A 114 14.07 -0.24 4.94
N ALA A 115 13.67 1.02 5.05
CA ALA A 115 14.54 2.08 5.55
C ALA A 115 14.91 1.89 7.02
N ARG A 116 13.97 1.46 7.88
CA ARG A 116 14.25 1.11 9.28
C ARG A 116 15.22 -0.06 9.39
N ARG A 117 15.07 -1.09 8.54
CA ARG A 117 16.01 -2.21 8.51
C ARG A 117 17.43 -1.76 8.16
N ILE A 118 17.59 -0.97 7.10
CA ILE A 118 18.89 -0.42 6.71
C ILE A 118 19.47 0.48 7.81
N LEU A 119 18.62 1.29 8.46
CA LEU A 119 19.05 2.13 9.57
C LEU A 119 19.58 1.29 10.73
N ASN A 120 18.85 0.27 11.16
CA ASN A 120 19.27 -0.62 12.26
C ASN A 120 20.59 -1.33 11.93
N GLU A 121 20.73 -1.85 10.70
CA GLU A 121 21.98 -2.47 10.24
C GLU A 121 23.17 -1.51 10.31
N GLU A 122 22.97 -0.23 9.97
CA GLU A 122 24.02 0.78 10.04
C GLU A 122 24.33 1.23 11.48
N LEU A 123 23.31 1.30 12.34
CA LEU A 123 23.48 1.58 13.76
C LEU A 123 24.26 0.45 14.45
N ASP A 124 23.96 -0.80 14.14
CA ASP A 124 24.65 -1.98 14.68
C ASP A 124 26.14 -1.98 14.28
N LYS A 125 26.45 -1.69 13.01
CA LYS A 125 27.85 -1.58 12.54
C LYS A 125 28.63 -0.46 13.23
N LEU A 126 27.96 0.64 13.55
CA LEU A 126 28.58 1.79 14.22
C LEU A 126 28.58 1.65 15.75
N GLY A 127 27.91 0.62 16.30
CA GLY A 127 27.70 0.42 17.73
C GLY A 127 26.87 1.54 18.37
N TRP A 128 25.91 2.10 17.62
CA TRP A 128 25.14 3.26 18.04
C TRP A 128 23.75 2.87 18.52
N THR A 129 23.40 3.34 19.71
CA THR A 129 22.02 3.30 20.22
C THR A 129 21.22 4.53 19.76
N GLY A 130 19.89 4.45 19.73
CA GLY A 130 19.04 5.60 19.40
C GLY A 130 19.26 6.83 20.30
N ALA A 131 19.66 6.61 21.55
CA ALA A 131 20.03 7.67 22.49
C ALA A 131 21.35 8.36 22.10
N GLU A 132 22.32 7.60 21.60
CA GLU A 132 23.58 8.15 21.09
C GLU A 132 23.37 8.88 19.77
N LEU A 133 22.49 8.36 18.90
CA LEU A 133 22.09 9.03 17.67
C LEU A 133 21.49 10.42 17.97
N ALA A 134 20.68 10.56 19.02
CA ALA A 134 20.10 11.85 19.41
C ALA A 134 21.13 12.83 20.02
N ARG A 135 22.16 12.34 20.72
CA ARG A 135 23.21 13.17 21.33
C ARG A 135 24.22 13.71 20.31
N ARG A 136 24.38 13.02 19.18
CA ARG A 136 25.36 13.39 18.14
C ARG A 136 24.91 14.62 17.36
N ALA A 137 25.90 15.39 16.90
CA ALA A 137 25.68 16.61 16.14
C ALA A 137 24.78 16.35 14.90
N LYS A 138 23.91 17.31 14.58
CA LYS A 138 22.96 17.22 13.45
C LYS A 138 23.66 17.10 12.09
N GLY A 139 24.95 17.41 12.02
CA GLY A 139 25.79 17.35 10.81
C GLY A 139 26.92 16.33 10.91
N ASP A 140 26.83 15.33 11.78
CA ASP A 140 27.84 14.26 11.89
C ASP A 140 28.01 13.54 10.54
N ALA A 141 29.26 13.33 10.12
CA ALA A 141 29.61 12.71 8.84
C ALA A 141 28.98 11.30 8.69
N ARG A 142 28.86 10.55 9.79
CA ARG A 142 28.24 9.21 9.78
C ARG A 142 26.74 9.28 9.55
N LYS A 143 26.04 10.27 10.14
CA LYS A 143 24.62 10.51 9.85
C LYS A 143 24.38 10.89 8.38
N ILE A 144 25.29 11.67 7.80
CA ILE A 144 25.22 12.04 6.38
C ILE A 144 25.40 10.80 5.48
N CYS A 145 26.33 9.90 5.83
CA CYS A 145 26.53 8.65 5.11
C CYS A 145 25.27 7.74 5.14
N ILE A 146 24.68 7.57 6.32
CA ILE A 146 23.42 6.82 6.47
C ILE A 146 22.30 7.47 5.65
N ALA A 147 22.16 8.81 5.70
CA ALA A 147 21.17 9.53 4.92
C ALA A 147 21.38 9.37 3.40
N GLN A 148 22.63 9.32 2.92
CA GLN A 148 22.95 9.05 1.51
C GLN A 148 22.54 7.64 1.10
N ARG A 149 22.87 6.64 1.92
CA ARG A 149 22.52 5.24 1.68
C ARG A 149 21.00 5.04 1.65
N LEU A 150 20.28 5.63 2.61
CA LEU A 150 18.82 5.61 2.64
C LEU A 150 18.20 6.23 1.38
N ARG A 151 18.76 7.35 0.88
CA ARG A 151 18.31 7.98 -0.37
C ARG A 151 18.62 7.20 -1.64
N ALA A 152 19.63 6.33 -1.61
CA ALA A 152 20.00 5.48 -2.74
C ALA A 152 19.18 4.19 -2.79
N GLU A 153 18.90 3.59 -1.62
CA GLU A 153 18.30 2.25 -1.52
C GLU A 153 16.79 2.25 -1.23
N THR A 154 16.23 3.40 -0.85
CA THR A 154 14.81 3.55 -0.48
C THR A 154 14.20 4.85 -1.01
N ALA A 155 12.87 4.84 -1.20
CA ALA A 155 12.10 6.01 -1.65
C ALA A 155 11.57 6.88 -0.50
N VAL A 156 12.17 6.80 0.70
CA VAL A 156 11.72 7.60 1.86
C VAL A 156 11.90 9.11 1.63
N THR A 157 11.04 9.89 2.26
CA THR A 157 11.07 11.35 2.16
C THR A 157 12.21 11.95 2.98
N LEU A 158 12.69 13.13 2.60
CA LEU A 158 13.69 13.87 3.39
C LEU A 158 13.17 14.27 4.78
N LYS A 159 11.85 14.42 4.94
CA LYS A 159 11.21 14.65 6.24
C LYS A 159 11.36 13.43 7.15
N TRP A 160 11.15 12.24 6.60
CA TRP A 160 11.34 10.99 7.32
C TRP A 160 12.79 10.84 7.80
N ILE A 161 13.77 11.03 6.90
CA ILE A 161 15.20 10.95 7.25
C ILE A 161 15.57 11.96 8.35
N ALA A 162 15.05 13.19 8.26
CA ALA A 162 15.35 14.23 9.23
C ALA A 162 14.80 13.92 10.62
N ALA A 163 13.60 13.33 10.70
CA ALA A 163 13.01 12.86 11.94
C ALA A 163 13.81 11.67 12.51
N GLU A 164 14.07 10.64 11.70
CA GLU A 164 14.65 9.39 12.16
C GLU A 164 16.13 9.53 12.58
N LEU A 165 16.92 10.34 11.86
CA LEU A 165 18.32 10.62 12.20
C LEU A 165 18.50 11.80 13.18
N ASN A 166 17.40 12.37 13.66
CA ASN A 166 17.36 13.56 14.52
C ASN A 166 18.24 14.70 13.97
N MET A 167 18.12 14.97 12.66
CA MET A 167 18.92 15.98 11.94
C MET A 167 18.22 17.35 11.86
N GLY A 168 17.08 17.50 12.53
CA GLY A 168 16.27 18.72 12.53
C GLY A 168 15.34 18.79 11.32
N THR A 169 15.37 19.90 10.59
CA THR A 169 14.46 20.13 9.45
C THR A 169 14.97 19.43 8.19
N TRP A 170 14.04 18.96 7.34
CA TRP A 170 14.36 18.34 6.05
C TRP A 170 15.25 19.20 5.12
N THR A 171 15.12 20.53 5.21
CA THR A 171 15.97 21.48 4.47
C THR A 171 17.44 21.42 4.89
N HIS A 172 17.70 21.20 6.19
CA HIS A 172 19.06 21.02 6.70
C HIS A 172 19.68 19.73 6.16
N VAL A 173 18.92 18.64 6.08
CA VAL A 173 19.36 17.38 5.47
C VAL A 173 19.65 17.55 3.98
N ALA A 174 18.78 18.25 3.23
CA ALA A 174 18.99 18.53 1.81
C ALA A 174 20.30 19.28 1.56
N ASN A 175 20.55 20.37 2.30
CA ASN A 175 21.78 21.17 2.19
C ASN A 175 23.03 20.35 2.54
N ARG A 176 22.97 19.47 3.55
CA ARG A 176 24.11 18.61 3.92
C ARG A 176 24.38 17.54 2.87
N LEU A 177 23.34 16.96 2.28
CA LEU A 177 23.49 15.98 1.20
C LEU A 177 24.08 16.63 -0.08
N GLN A 178 23.68 17.86 -0.41
CA GLN A 178 24.27 18.62 -1.53
C GLN A 178 25.74 18.95 -1.27
N ASN A 179 26.06 19.47 -0.08
CA ASN A 179 27.44 19.80 0.30
C ASN A 179 28.36 18.57 0.41
N ALA A 180 27.80 17.41 0.75
CA ALA A 180 28.55 16.16 0.78
C ALA A 180 28.84 15.62 -0.63
N LYS A 181 27.93 15.82 -1.59
CA LYS A 181 28.17 15.48 -3.01
C LYS A 181 29.25 16.36 -3.64
N GLY A 182 29.29 17.65 -3.30
CA GLY A 182 30.31 18.59 -3.78
C GLY A 182 31.72 18.36 -3.22
N LYS A 183 31.90 17.51 -2.20
CA LYS A 183 33.22 17.14 -1.66
C LYS A 183 33.80 15.86 -2.27
N THR A 184 33.02 15.12 -3.05
CA THR A 184 33.44 13.83 -3.63
C THR A 184 33.94 13.95 -5.08
N GLU A 185 33.91 15.15 -5.68
CA GLU A 185 34.65 15.42 -6.92
C GLU A 185 36.03 15.99 -6.56
N PRO A 186 37.14 15.27 -6.83
CA PRO A 186 38.46 15.82 -6.64
C PRO A 186 38.69 16.96 -7.64
N ASN A 187 38.98 18.12 -7.08
CA ASN A 187 39.53 19.30 -7.73
C ASN A 187 40.73 18.91 -8.62
N ASN A 188 40.50 18.76 -9.92
CA ASN A 188 41.56 18.57 -10.91
C ASN A 188 41.87 19.91 -11.60
N GLN A 189 42.38 20.87 -10.82
CA GLN A 189 42.94 22.12 -11.32
C GLN A 189 44.22 22.45 -10.53
N HIS A 190 45.27 22.80 -11.28
CA HIS A 190 46.68 23.13 -10.93
C HIS A 190 47.65 21.94 -11.06
N GLU A 191 48.73 21.93 -11.86
CA GLU A 191 49.55 22.92 -12.59
C GLU A 191 50.30 22.14 -13.73
N LEU A 192 50.76 22.71 -14.86
CA LEU A 192 52.01 23.47 -15.05
C LEU A 192 52.01 24.01 -16.50
N THR A 193 52.01 25.33 -16.77
CA THR A 193 53.16 26.26 -16.86
C THR A 193 54.10 26.02 -18.05
N PHE A 194 54.09 27.00 -18.97
CA PHE A 194 55.12 27.43 -19.93
C PHE A 194 56.49 26.70 -19.92
N VAL A 195 56.89 26.18 -21.09
CA VAL A 195 58.13 26.56 -21.83
C VAL A 195 57.82 26.53 -23.31
#